data_AF-A0A5N7MLR0-F1
#
_entry.id   AF-A0A5N7MLR0-F1
#
_cell.length_a   1.000
_cell.length_b   1.000
_cell.length_c   1.000
_cell.angle_alpha   90.00
_cell.angle_beta   90.00
_cell.angle_gamma   90.00
#
_symmetry.space_group_name_H-M   'P 1'
#
loop_
_entity.id
_entity.type
_entity.pdbx_description
1 polymer ?
#
loop_
_entity_poly.entity_id
_entity_poly.type
_entity_poly.pdbx_seq_one_letter_code
_entity_poly.pdbx_strand_id
1 'polypeptide(L)' 'MATLSGKGGEPVLVPIGETLELRLEAMACYASQVPVIFRFSQDFFGVVANFAREVGGERGPAERFWPIARENL' A
#
# COMPACT_ATOMS: atom_id res chain seq x y z
N MET A 1 12.08 15.65 11.67
CA MET A 1 11.74 14.93 10.42
C MET A 1 12.66 13.74 10.29
N ALA A 2 12.15 12.56 9.96
CA ALA A 2 13.00 11.41 9.65
C ALA A 2 13.57 11.56 8.23
N THR A 3 14.89 11.53 8.09
CA THR A 3 15.56 11.49 6.78
C THR A 3 15.66 10.02 6.36
N LEU A 4 15.02 9.65 5.25
CA LEU A 4 15.26 8.35 4.62
C LEU A 4 16.64 8.41 3.95
N SER A 5 17.63 7.72 4.53
CA SER A 5 18.97 7.54 3.95
C SER A 5 19.17 6.07 3.55
N GLY A 6 19.89 5.84 2.46
CA GLY A 6 20.19 4.50 1.93
C GLY A 6 19.61 4.25 0.53
N LYS A 7 20.21 3.31 -0.21
CA LYS A 7 19.76 2.90 -1.54
C LYS A 7 18.59 1.92 -1.41
N GLY A 8 17.50 2.18 -2.14
CA GLY A 8 16.39 1.22 -2.27
C GLY A 8 16.82 -0.02 -3.05
N GLY A 9 16.54 -1.20 -2.52
CA GLY A 9 16.70 -2.48 -3.20
C GLY A 9 15.54 -2.79 -4.15
N GLU A 10 15.58 -3.97 -4.79
CA GLU A 10 14.48 -4.46 -5.62
C GLU A 10 13.19 -4.59 -4.78
N PRO A 11 12.01 -4.27 -5.37
CA PRO A 11 10.76 -4.35 -4.65
C PRO A 11 10.39 -5.80 -4.33
N VAL A 12 9.93 -6.02 -3.10
CA VAL A 12 9.31 -7.26 -2.66
C VAL A 12 7.79 -7.09 -2.67
N LEU A 13 7.08 -8.07 -3.24
CA LEU A 13 5.64 -8.13 -3.19
C LEU A 13 5.20 -8.96 -1.97
N VAL A 14 4.39 -8.36 -1.11
CA VAL A 14 3.84 -9.01 0.08
C VAL A 14 2.35 -9.29 -0.19
N PRO A 15 1.92 -10.57 -0.20
CA PRO A 15 0.50 -10.91 -0.37
C PRO A 15 -0.34 -10.33 0.77
N ILE A 16 -1.48 -9.73 0.43
CA ILE A 16 -2.40 -9.16 1.42
C ILE A 16 -3.84 -9.68 1.27
N GLY A 17 -4.09 -10.62 0.35
CA GLY A 17 -5.44 -11.09 0.00
C GLY A 17 -6.31 -11.44 1.20
N GLU A 18 -5.78 -12.22 2.15
CA GLU A 18 -6.51 -12.64 3.37
C GLU A 18 -6.87 -11.49 4.32
N THR A 19 -6.19 -10.34 4.19
CA THR A 19 -6.37 -9.19 5.08
C THR A 19 -6.89 -7.95 4.35
N LEU A 20 -7.18 -8.04 3.05
CA LEU A 20 -7.52 -6.88 2.22
C LEU A 20 -8.77 -6.17 2.74
N GLU A 21 -9.83 -6.92 3.04
CA GLU A 21 -11.09 -6.35 3.54
C GLU A 21 -10.90 -5.62 4.87
N LEU A 22 -10.26 -6.27 5.85
CA LEU A 22 -9.95 -5.66 7.16
C LEU A 22 -9.10 -4.39 7.05
N ARG A 23 -8.14 -4.36 6.11
CA ARG A 23 -7.34 -3.17 5.85
C ARG A 23 -8.18 -2.02 5.28
N LEU A 24 -9.08 -2.33 4.33
CA LEU A 24 -9.96 -1.32 3.75
C LEU A 24 -10.94 -0.74 4.79
N GLU A 25 -11.46 -1.58 5.68
CA GLU A 25 -12.27 -1.14 6.82
C GLU A 25 -11.47 -0.25 7.77
N ALA A 26 -10.22 -0.64 8.10
CA ALA A 26 -9.34 0.20 8.91
C ALA A 26 -9.04 1.54 8.24
N MET A 27 -8.90 1.58 6.91
CA MET A 27 -8.75 2.83 6.15
C MET A 27 -10.00 3.72 6.26
N ALA A 28 -11.20 3.13 6.25
CA ALA A 28 -12.46 3.85 6.39
C ALA A 28 -12.58 4.60 7.73
N CYS A 29 -11.90 4.12 8.80
CA CYS A 29 -11.86 4.79 10.09
C CYS A 29 -11.15 6.16 10.06
N TYR A 30 -10.29 6.42 9.07
CA TYR A 30 -9.63 7.73 8.89
C TYR A 30 -10.57 8.74 8.22
N ALA A 31 -11.73 8.98 8.83
CA ALA A 31 -12.84 9.74 8.26
C ALA A 31 -12.47 11.16 7.81
N SER A 32 -11.53 11.81 8.49
CA SER A 32 -11.05 13.15 8.11
C SER A 32 -10.07 13.15 6.93
N GLN A 33 -9.43 12.02 6.64
CA GLN A 33 -8.35 11.90 5.65
C GLN A 33 -8.86 11.29 4.35
N VAL A 34 -9.76 10.31 4.42
CA VAL A 34 -10.31 9.62 3.24
C VAL A 34 -10.86 10.60 2.19
N PRO A 35 -11.67 11.62 2.54
CA PRO A 35 -12.18 12.58 1.56
C PRO A 35 -11.08 13.43 0.91
N VAL A 36 -9.96 13.65 1.58
CA VAL A 36 -8.86 14.48 1.08
C VAL A 36 -7.94 13.68 0.16
N ILE A 37 -7.59 12.45 0.55
CA ILE A 37 -6.71 11.54 -0.19
C ILE A 37 -7.42 11.08 -1.47
N PHE A 38 -8.69 10.69 -1.37
CA PHE A 38 -9.48 10.17 -2.47
C PHE A 38 -10.43 11.21 -3.07
N ARG A 39 -10.11 12.52 -2.98
CA ARG A 39 -10.99 13.62 -3.43
C ARG A 39 -11.46 13.57 -4.89
N PHE A 40 -10.85 12.72 -5.72
CA PHE A 40 -11.19 12.51 -7.13
C PHE A 40 -11.88 11.17 -7.40
N SER A 41 -12.20 10.40 -6.36
CA SER A 41 -12.96 9.14 -6.44
C SER A 41 -14.09 9.15 -5.42
N GLN A 42 -15.23 8.57 -5.80
CA GLN A 42 -16.33 8.29 -4.87
C GLN A 42 -16.27 6.85 -4.33
N ASP A 43 -15.34 6.03 -4.84
CA ASP A 43 -15.14 4.63 -4.47
C ASP A 43 -13.66 4.39 -4.12
N PHE A 44 -13.28 4.74 -2.89
CA PHE A 44 -11.90 4.51 -2.46
C PHE A 44 -11.60 3.03 -2.23
N PHE A 45 -12.61 2.23 -1.82
CA PHE A 45 -12.48 0.78 -1.62
C PHE A 45 -12.04 0.11 -2.93
N GLY A 46 -12.77 0.38 -4.02
CA GLY A 46 -12.45 -0.14 -5.34
C GLY A 46 -11.09 0.33 -5.85
N VAL A 47 -10.75 1.61 -5.67
CA VAL A 47 -9.43 2.15 -6.08
C VAL A 47 -8.28 1.38 -5.43
N VAL A 48 -8.34 1.20 -4.10
CA VAL A 48 -7.26 0.53 -3.36
C VAL A 48 -7.22 -0.97 -3.67
N ALA A 49 -8.37 -1.64 -3.71
CA ALA A 49 -8.45 -3.06 -4.00
C ALA A 49 -7.95 -3.39 -5.42
N ASN A 50 -8.31 -2.57 -6.41
CA ASN A 50 -7.86 -2.75 -7.79
C ASN A 50 -6.34 -2.54 -7.90
N PHE A 51 -5.81 -1.49 -7.27
CA PHE A 51 -4.36 -1.28 -7.24
C PHE A 51 -3.62 -2.47 -6.61
N ALA A 52 -4.09 -3.00 -5.49
CA ALA A 52 -3.46 -4.16 -4.86
C ALA A 52 -3.48 -5.41 -5.77
N ARG A 53 -4.58 -5.64 -6.50
CA ARG A 53 -4.69 -6.73 -7.49
C ARG A 53 -3.73 -6.52 -8.66
N GLU A 54 -3.64 -5.30 -9.20
CA GLU A 54 -2.71 -4.97 -10.28
C GLU A 54 -1.25 -5.18 -9.84
N VAL A 55 -0.91 -4.80 -8.61
CA VAL A 55 0.44 -4.99 -8.05
C VAL A 55 0.81 -6.47 -7.94
N GLY A 56 -0.12 -7.33 -7.53
CA GLY A 56 0.17 -8.76 -7.34
C GLY A 56 -0.03 -9.65 -8.57
N GLY A 57 -0.85 -9.22 -9.53
CA GLY A 57 -1.14 -9.94 -10.77
C GLY A 57 -1.84 -11.28 -10.51
N GLU A 58 -1.40 -12.34 -11.19
CA GLU A 58 -1.97 -13.69 -11.07
C GLU A 58 -1.87 -14.29 -9.64
N ARG A 59 -1.01 -13.73 -8.78
CA ARG A 59 -0.84 -14.17 -7.39
C ARG A 59 -1.88 -13.60 -6.42
N GLY A 60 -2.80 -12.75 -6.90
CA GLY A 60 -3.79 -12.06 -6.09
C GLY A 60 -3.27 -10.76 -5.45
N PRO A 61 -4.06 -10.08 -4.60
CA PRO A 61 -3.71 -8.77 -4.06
C PRO A 61 -2.39 -8.73 -3.29
N ALA A 62 -1.55 -7.74 -3.57
CA ALA A 62 -0.27 -7.55 -2.90
C ALA A 62 0.08 -6.07 -2.67
N GLU A 63 0.96 -5.83 -1.70
CA GLU A 63 1.64 -4.56 -1.47
C GLU A 63 3.11 -4.64 -1.89
N ARG A 64 3.68 -3.50 -2.26
CA ARG A 64 5.06 -3.41 -2.75
C ARG A 64 5.95 -2.68 -1.72
N PHE A 65 7.02 -3.34 -1.29
CA PHE A 65 7.96 -2.81 -0.31
C PHE A 65 9.37 -2.73 -0.91
N TRP A 66 10.06 -1.61 -0.73
CA TRP A 66 11.46 -1.45 -1.12
C TRP A 66 12.34 -1.51 0.13
N PRO A 67 13.17 -2.55 0.28
CA PRO A 67 14.09 -2.62 1.41
C PRO A 67 15.15 -1.53 1.26
N ILE A 68 15.47 -0.86 2.37
CA ILE A 68 16.58 0.11 2.41
C ILE A 68 17.84 -0.66 2.79
N ALA A 69 18.82 -0.71 1.89
CA ALA A 69 20.12 -1.29 2.20
C ALA A 69 20.81 -0.43 3.27
N ARG A 70 21.25 -1.05 4.37
CA ARG A 70 22.17 -0.39 5.29
C ARG A 70 23.54 -0.36 4.62
N GLU A 71 24.08 0.83 4.38
CA GLU A 71 25.51 0.96 4.13
C GLU A 71 26.23 0.56 5.43
N ASN A 72 27.22 -0.34 5.33
CA ASN A 72 27.97 -0.83 6.48
C ASN A 72 28.56 0.38 7.24
N LEU A 73 28.12 0.56 8.49
CA LEU A 73 28.77 1.46 9.46
C LEU A 73 30.15 0.90 9.83
#